data_AF-A0A948X972-F1
#
_entry.id   AF-A0A948X972-F1
#
_cell.length_a   1.000
_cell.length_b   1.000
_cell.length_c   1.000
_cell.angle_alpha   90.00
_cell.angle_beta   90.00
_cell.angle_gamma   90.00
#
_symmetry.space_group_name_H-M   'P 1'
#
loop_
_entity.id
_entity.type
_entity.pdbx_description
1 polymer ?
#
loop_
_entity_poly.entity_id
_entity_poly.type
_entity_poly.pdbx_seq_one_letter_code
_entity_poly.pdbx_strand_id
1 'polypeptide(L)'
;MQYRIGALASVALGLCLPATAHADENLLGYNAGAETLPKGSAEIYVFNTLRSGKDAGHYQALDTEIEGEYGVTDRITLSASAAFLTID
;
A
#
# COMPACT_ATOMS: atom_id res chain seq x y z
N MET A 1 3.24 1.08 -45.08
CA MET A 1 2.14 1.98 -44.63
C MET A 1 1.56 1.45 -43.32
N GLN A 2 2.27 1.58 -42.19
CA GLN A 2 1.91 0.91 -40.92
C GLN A 2 2.11 1.78 -39.66
N TYR A 3 2.33 3.10 -39.80
CA TYR A 3 2.60 3.99 -38.65
C TYR A 3 1.35 4.65 -38.04
N ARG A 4 0.13 4.30 -38.49
CA ARG A 4 -1.09 5.06 -38.13
C ARG A 4 -1.84 4.54 -36.90
N ILE A 5 -1.46 3.38 -36.35
CA ILE A 5 -2.13 2.75 -35.19
C ILE A 5 -1.44 3.14 -33.87
N GLY A 6 -0.13 3.40 -33.90
CA GLY A 6 0.64 3.75 -32.69
C GLY A 6 0.28 5.11 -32.08
N ALA A 7 -0.20 6.06 -32.90
CA ALA A 7 -0.55 7.40 -32.45
C ALA A 7 -1.88 7.44 -31.65
N LEU A 8 -2.80 6.50 -31.89
CA LEU A 8 -4.08 6.43 -31.16
C LEU A 8 -3.91 5.77 -29.78
N ALA A 9 -3.04 4.76 -29.67
CA ALA A 9 -2.74 4.10 -28.39
C ALA A 9 -2.00 5.02 -27.40
N SER A 10 -1.19 5.95 -27.90
CA SER A 10 -0.45 6.92 -27.08
C SER A 10 -1.33 8.07 -26.55
N VAL A 11 -2.43 8.41 -27.24
CA VAL A 11 -3.40 9.41 -26.75
C VAL A 11 -4.32 8.83 -25.67
N ALA A 12 -4.68 7.55 -25.74
CA ALA A 12 -5.50 6.90 -24.73
C ALA A 12 -4.81 6.80 -23.35
N LEU A 13 -3.48 6.71 -23.32
CA LEU A 13 -2.70 6.64 -22.08
C LEU A 13 -2.56 8.02 -21.38
N GLY A 14 -2.71 9.12 -22.12
CA GLY A 14 -2.59 10.48 -21.59
C GLY A 14 -3.86 11.04 -20.93
N LEU A 15 -5.01 10.35 -21.04
CA LEU A 15 -6.29 10.78 -20.44
C LEU A 15 -6.45 10.36 -18.97
N CYS A 16 -5.57 9.51 -18.45
CA CYS A 16 -5.42 9.31 -17.01
C CYS A 16 -4.54 10.44 -16.45
N LEU A 17 -5.05 11.67 -16.47
CA LEU A 17 -4.47 12.74 -15.66
C LEU A 17 -4.44 12.24 -14.21
N PRO A 18 -3.28 12.27 -13.52
CA PRO A 18 -3.23 11.85 -12.13
C PRO A 18 -4.17 12.77 -11.36
N ALA A 19 -5.21 12.19 -10.75
CA ALA A 19 -5.82 12.83 -9.59
C ALA A 19 -4.67 13.14 -8.61
N THR A 20 -4.67 14.32 -8.00
CA THR A 20 -3.69 14.64 -6.96
C THR A 20 -3.82 13.61 -5.86
N ALA A 21 -2.91 12.63 -5.85
CA ALA A 21 -2.84 11.62 -4.82
C ALA A 21 -2.31 12.30 -3.56
N HIS A 22 -3.19 12.49 -2.58
CA HIS A 22 -2.82 12.88 -1.23
C HIS A 22 -2.64 11.60 -0.44
N ALA A 23 -1.41 11.07 -0.46
CA ALA A 23 -1.01 9.99 0.42
C ALA A 23 -0.61 10.58 1.77
N ASP A 24 -0.99 9.93 2.85
CA ASP A 24 -0.64 10.27 4.21
C ASP A 24 0.81 9.84 4.55
N GLU A 25 1.26 10.19 5.75
CA GLU A 25 2.58 9.81 6.24
C GLU A 25 2.64 8.30 6.55
N ASN A 26 3.56 7.59 5.89
CA ASN A 26 3.81 6.18 6.20
C ASN A 26 4.56 6.06 7.54
N LEU A 27 3.90 5.48 8.53
CA LEU A 27 4.48 5.21 9.85
C LEU A 27 4.87 3.74 9.95
N LEU A 28 6.16 3.45 9.90
CA LEU A 28 6.68 2.09 10.06
C LEU A 28 6.72 1.70 11.56
N GLY A 29 6.25 0.49 11.88
CA GLY A 29 6.35 -0.12 13.21
C GLY A 29 5.07 0.03 14.05
N TYR A 30 5.20 0.10 15.39
CA TYR A 30 4.06 0.19 16.31
C TYR A 30 3.57 1.62 16.51
N ASN A 31 3.48 2.40 15.44
CA ASN A 31 3.01 3.78 15.45
C ASN A 31 1.75 3.90 14.59
N ALA A 32 0.77 4.66 15.06
CA ALA A 32 -0.43 4.98 14.30
C ALA A 32 -0.56 6.50 14.22
N GLY A 33 -0.90 7.00 13.02
CA GLY A 33 -1.17 8.42 12.80
C GLY A 33 -2.42 8.84 13.57
N ALA A 34 -2.46 10.10 14.00
CA ALA A 34 -3.68 10.68 14.59
C ALA A 34 -4.58 11.32 13.51
N GLU A 35 -4.04 11.50 12.30
CA GLU A 35 -4.76 12.04 11.15
C GLU A 35 -5.83 11.06 10.64
N THR A 36 -6.87 11.61 10.02
CA THR A 36 -7.88 10.81 9.31
C THR A 36 -7.79 11.09 7.82
N LEU A 37 -7.87 10.04 7.02
CA LEU A 37 -8.02 10.16 5.57
C LEU A 37 -9.19 11.06 5.16
N PRO A 38 -9.04 11.87 4.09
CA PRO A 38 -10.16 12.59 3.49
C PRO A 38 -11.29 11.63 3.12
N LYS A 39 -12.53 12.12 3.15
CA LYS A 39 -13.70 11.32 2.79
C LYS A 39 -13.55 10.73 1.38
N GLY A 40 -13.68 9.42 1.30
CA GLY A 40 -13.61 8.66 0.06
C GLY A 40 -12.19 8.29 -0.38
N SER A 41 -11.16 8.74 0.32
CA SER A 41 -9.77 8.31 0.10
C SER A 41 -9.54 6.92 0.68
N ALA A 42 -8.62 6.19 0.05
CA ALA A 42 -8.21 4.86 0.48
C ALA A 42 -6.69 4.72 0.38
N GLU A 43 -6.10 4.00 1.32
CA GLU A 43 -4.66 3.69 1.33
C GLU A 43 -4.45 2.21 1.57
N ILE A 44 -3.34 1.69 1.05
CA ILE A 44 -2.91 0.30 1.25
C ILE A 44 -1.44 0.31 1.61
N TYR A 45 -1.12 -0.33 2.73
CA TYR A 45 0.24 -0.56 3.18
C TYR A 45 0.58 -2.05 3.06
N VAL A 46 1.81 -2.32 2.64
CA VAL A 46 2.36 -3.68 2.60
C VAL A 46 3.69 -3.67 3.34
N PHE A 47 3.71 -4.29 4.51
CA PHE A 47 4.91 -4.45 5.32
C PHE A 47 5.49 -5.84 5.11
N ASN A 48 6.80 -5.92 4.89
CA ASN A 48 7.53 -7.19 4.86
C ASN A 48 8.65 -7.12 5.90
N THR A 49 8.55 -7.97 6.93
CA THR A 49 9.53 -8.06 8.00
C THR A 49 10.22 -9.41 7.94
N LEU A 50 11.51 -9.40 7.58
CA LEU A 50 12.37 -10.58 7.67
C LEU A 50 12.88 -10.72 9.11
N ARG A 51 12.54 -11.84 9.75
CA ARG A 51 13.13 -12.28 11.02
C ARG A 51 14.10 -13.42 10.73
N SER A 52 15.35 -13.25 11.10
CA SER A 52 16.38 -14.28 10.95
C SER A 52 17.21 -14.44 12.21
N GLY A 53 17.69 -15.67 12.43
CA GLY A 53 18.55 -16.01 13.56
C GLY A 53 17.80 -16.42 14.84
N LYS A 54 18.44 -17.30 15.62
CA LYS A 54 18.11 -17.70 16.99
C LYS A 54 19.42 -18.01 17.73
N ASP A 55 19.41 -17.96 19.07
CA ASP A 55 20.58 -18.30 19.90
C ASP A 55 21.13 -19.72 19.63
N ALA A 56 20.29 -20.63 19.10
CA ALA A 56 20.72 -21.89 18.51
C ALA A 56 19.82 -22.28 17.33
N GLY A 57 20.43 -22.80 16.25
CA GLY A 57 19.75 -23.31 15.05
C GLY A 57 19.66 -22.34 13.87
N HIS A 58 19.03 -22.78 12.78
CA HIS A 58 18.66 -21.93 11.65
C HIS A 58 17.17 -21.60 11.74
N TYR A 59 16.84 -20.32 11.65
CA TYR A 59 15.47 -19.83 11.66
C TYR A 59 15.41 -18.66 10.69
N GLN A 60 14.53 -18.76 9.70
CA GLN A 60 14.10 -17.63 8.89
C GLN A 60 12.58 -17.58 8.86
N ALA A 61 12.05 -16.38 9.00
CA ALA A 61 10.64 -16.13 8.88
C ALA A 61 10.39 -14.81 8.16
N LEU A 62 9.41 -14.79 7.28
CA LEU A 62 8.90 -13.59 6.65
C LEU A 62 7.49 -13.34 7.19
N ASP A 63 7.31 -12.24 7.93
CA ASP A 63 5.99 -11.70 8.23
C ASP A 63 5.62 -10.68 7.15
N THR A 64 4.52 -10.94 6.44
CA THR A 64 3.91 -9.97 5.53
C THR A 64 2.62 -9.47 6.17
N GLU A 65 2.48 -8.16 6.35
CA GLU A 65 1.24 -7.53 6.79
C GLU A 65 0.70 -6.64 5.68
N ILE A 66 -0.59 -6.76 5.39
CA ILE A 66 -1.31 -5.91 4.45
C ILE A 66 -2.36 -5.16 5.26
N GLU A 67 -2.28 -3.84 5.24
CA GLU A 67 -3.24 -2.95 5.89
C GLU A 67 -3.96 -2.14 4.82
N GLY A 68 -5.27 -2.00 4.97
CA GLY A 68 -6.12 -1.17 4.12
C GLY A 68 -6.90 -0.18 4.94
N GLU A 69 -6.90 1.07 4.50
CA GLU A 69 -7.59 2.17 5.15
C GLU A 69 -8.62 2.83 4.23
N TYR A 70 -9.70 3.35 4.82
CA TYR A 70 -10.75 4.07 4.11
C TYR A 70 -11.33 5.22 4.93
N GLY A 71 -11.29 6.43 4.36
CA GLY A 71 -11.90 7.63 4.93
C GLY A 71 -13.43 7.61 4.75
N VAL A 72 -14.17 7.19 5.77
CA VAL A 72 -15.65 7.18 5.74
C VAL A 72 -16.20 8.61 5.76
N THR A 73 -15.56 9.48 6.54
CA THR A 73 -15.79 10.94 6.58
C THR A 73 -14.45 11.63 6.79
N ASP A 74 -14.38 12.96 6.66
CA ASP A 74 -13.17 13.75 6.97
C ASP A 74 -12.77 13.76 8.46
N ARG A 75 -13.41 12.91 9.28
CA ARG A 75 -13.15 12.75 10.72
C ARG A 75 -13.20 11.30 11.20
N ILE A 76 -13.48 10.34 10.31
CA ILE A 76 -13.64 8.93 10.65
C ILE A 76 -12.99 8.12 9.54
N THR A 77 -11.92 7.40 9.89
CA THR A 77 -11.25 6.42 9.05
C THR A 77 -11.46 5.03 9.62
N LEU A 78 -11.67 4.05 8.75
CA LEU A 78 -11.62 2.64 9.10
C LEU A 78 -10.32 2.05 8.59
N SER A 79 -9.67 1.24 9.43
CA SER A 79 -8.52 0.43 9.05
C SER A 79 -8.81 -1.04 9.33
N ALA A 80 -8.28 -1.92 8.47
CA ALA A 80 -8.20 -3.35 8.72
C ALA A 80 -6.87 -3.89 8.20
N SER A 81 -6.24 -4.79 8.97
CA SER A 81 -5.00 -5.46 8.57
C SER A 81 -5.11 -6.98 8.60
N ALA A 82 -4.29 -7.62 7.77
CA ALA A 82 -4.12 -9.06 7.71
C ALA A 82 -2.62 -9.40 7.65
N ALA A 83 -2.18 -10.29 8.56
CA ALA A 83 -0.79 -10.71 8.66
C ALA A 83 -0.62 -12.19 8.29
N PHE A 84 0.47 -12.48 7.58
CA PHE A 84 0.86 -13.80 7.10
C PHE A 84 2.29 -14.09 7.55
N LEU A 85 2.49 -15.24 8.19
CA LEU A 85 3.81 -15.70 8.63
C LEU A 85 4.23 -16.91 7.81
N THR A 86 5.32 -16.77 7.07
CA THR A 86 6.01 -17.88 6.41
C THR A 86 7.29 -18.20 7.18
N ILE A 87 7.53 -19.47 7.49
CA ILE A 87 8.72 -19.94 8.23
C ILE A 87 9.38 -21.04 7.40
N ASP A 88 10.71 -20.96 7.27
CA ASP A 88 11.57 -21.98 6.67
C ASP A 88 12.44 -22.69 7.73
#